data_AF-A0A6F8Y537-F1
#
_entry.id   AF-A0A6F8Y537-F1
#
_cell.length_a   1.000
_cell.length_b   1.000
_cell.length_c   1.000
_cell.angle_alpha   90.00
_cell.angle_beta   90.00
_cell.angle_gamma   90.00
#
_symmetry.space_group_name_H-M   'P 1'
#
loop_
_entity.id
_entity.type
_entity.pdbx_description
1 polymer ?
#
loop_
_entity_poly.entity_id
_entity_poly.type
_entity_poly.pdbx_seq_one_letter_code
_entity_poly.pdbx_strand_id
1 'polypeptide(L)'
;MAARRGLEDVTLRQVAAEAGVPARQLQYYFGTRDHLLLGALEILNADAERRAAERMADLGEEPSPRALVRAVLFELLPLDDERRETQIVHAAYFIRFLTDPAMATPVRDSPHALEELVASLLRHGQALGQVHADLDARAEAAFLVAGAQGLQPPVLLGQYTAQHATDLIDRQIDRVFPGT
;
A
#
# COMPACT_ATOMS: atom_id res chain seq x y z
N MET A 1 16.99 6.22 3.48
CA MET A 1 18.19 5.37 3.22
C MET A 1 17.84 4.01 2.61
N ALA A 2 16.97 3.20 3.24
CA ALA A 2 16.54 1.90 2.72
C ALA A 2 15.96 1.99 1.29
N ALA A 3 15.09 2.98 1.03
CA ALA A 3 14.54 3.22 -0.32
C ALA A 3 15.59 3.57 -1.40
N ARG A 4 16.77 4.05 -1.01
CA ARG A 4 17.83 4.49 -1.95
C ARG A 4 18.95 3.47 -2.14
N ARG A 5 19.24 2.65 -1.13
CA ARG A 5 20.40 1.74 -1.12
C ARG A 5 20.02 0.27 -0.98
N GLY A 6 18.72 -0.04 -0.91
CA GLY A 6 18.26 -1.35 -0.47
C GLY A 6 18.48 -1.52 1.03
N LEU A 7 17.87 -2.57 1.61
CA LEU A 7 18.03 -2.81 3.04
C LEU A 7 19.46 -3.21 3.37
N GLU A 8 20.09 -4.08 2.57
CA GLU A 8 21.40 -4.72 2.88
C GLU A 8 22.51 -3.72 3.24
N ASP A 9 22.49 -2.55 2.62
CA ASP A 9 23.49 -1.50 2.84
C ASP A 9 23.21 -0.60 4.06
N VAL A 10 22.09 -0.78 4.76
CA VAL A 10 21.70 0.04 5.92
C VAL A 10 22.30 -0.56 7.19
N THR A 11 23.10 0.22 7.94
CA THR A 11 23.61 -0.16 9.26
C THR A 11 23.15 0.81 10.34
N LEU A 12 23.04 0.33 11.60
CA LEU A 12 22.72 1.18 12.77
C LEU A 12 23.64 2.41 12.86
N ARG A 13 24.92 2.27 12.49
CA ARG A 13 25.90 3.36 12.51
C ARG A 13 25.61 4.41 11.43
N GLN A 14 25.25 4.00 10.22
CA GLN A 14 24.87 4.96 9.17
C GLN A 14 23.57 5.67 9.53
N VAL A 15 22.59 4.95 10.10
CA VAL A 15 21.33 5.57 10.55
C VAL A 15 21.58 6.56 11.68
N ALA A 16 22.47 6.23 12.62
CA ALA A 16 22.89 7.14 13.69
C ALA A 16 23.51 8.43 13.13
N ALA A 17 24.41 8.29 12.16
CA ALA A 17 25.07 9.43 11.51
C ALA A 17 24.06 10.31 10.75
N GLU A 18 23.14 9.70 10.01
CA GLU A 18 22.09 10.42 9.27
C GLU A 18 21.11 11.14 10.22
N ALA A 19 20.73 10.50 11.32
CA ALA A 19 19.82 11.06 12.31
C ALA A 19 20.49 12.04 13.30
N GLY A 20 21.82 12.22 13.22
CA GLY A 20 22.58 13.07 14.13
C GLY A 20 22.58 12.60 15.59
N VAL A 21 22.38 11.30 15.82
CA VAL A 21 22.30 10.70 17.18
C VAL A 21 23.48 9.75 17.45
N PRO A 22 23.86 9.52 18.71
CA PRO A 22 24.89 8.52 19.05
C PRO A 22 24.46 7.10 18.67
N ALA A 23 25.33 6.33 18.03
CA ALA A 23 25.03 4.93 17.66
C ALA A 23 24.61 4.06 18.87
N ARG A 24 25.18 4.32 20.06
CA ARG A 24 24.79 3.66 21.32
C ARG A 24 23.32 3.86 21.69
N GLN A 25 22.73 5.00 21.31
CA GLN A 25 21.35 5.34 21.60
C GLN A 25 20.43 4.49 20.73
N LEU A 26 20.69 4.40 19.42
CA LEU A 26 19.93 3.51 18.54
C LEU A 26 20.11 2.04 18.94
N GLN A 27 21.31 1.63 19.34
CA GLN A 27 21.55 0.28 19.85
C GLN A 27 20.72 0.00 21.13
N TYR A 28 20.60 0.98 22.02
CA TYR A 28 19.80 0.86 23.25
C TYR A 28 18.29 0.74 22.95
N TYR A 29 17.76 1.57 22.04
CA TYR A 29 16.32 1.58 21.74
C TYR A 29 15.86 0.43 20.83
N PHE A 30 16.67 0.08 19.83
CA PHE A 30 16.26 -0.88 18.80
C PHE A 30 16.98 -2.23 18.93
N GLY A 31 18.15 -2.29 19.58
CA GLY A 31 18.91 -3.52 19.77
C GLY A 31 19.59 -4.00 18.48
N THR A 32 18.80 -4.38 17.47
CA THR A 32 19.26 -4.89 16.18
C THR A 32 18.89 -3.95 15.04
N ARG A 33 19.61 -4.09 13.91
CA ARG A 33 19.26 -3.42 12.66
C ARG A 33 17.84 -3.77 12.23
N ASP A 34 17.45 -5.04 12.35
CA ASP A 34 16.14 -5.55 11.93
C ASP A 34 14.99 -4.91 12.71
N HIS A 35 15.14 -4.73 14.03
CA HIS A 35 14.14 -4.02 14.84
C HIS A 35 14.04 -2.52 14.53
N LEU A 36 15.17 -1.86 14.27
CA LEU A 36 15.17 -0.46 13.82
C LEU A 36 14.42 -0.32 12.49
N LEU A 37 14.70 -1.24 11.59
CA LEU A 37 14.12 -1.34 10.27
C LEU A 37 12.60 -1.62 10.33
N LEU A 38 12.17 -2.55 11.18
CA LEU A 38 10.76 -2.82 11.49
C LEU A 38 10.04 -1.60 12.05
N GLY A 39 10.62 -0.94 13.07
CA GLY A 39 10.03 0.27 13.64
C GLY A 39 9.92 1.40 12.61
N ALA A 40 10.88 1.51 11.69
CA ALA A 40 10.79 2.45 10.58
C ALA A 40 9.63 2.10 9.61
N LEU A 41 9.40 0.80 9.34
CA LEU A 41 8.28 0.36 8.53
C LEU A 41 6.92 0.64 9.20
N GLU A 42 6.81 0.45 10.51
CA GLU A 42 5.60 0.78 11.27
C GLU A 42 5.27 2.27 11.19
N ILE A 43 6.28 3.13 11.34
CA ILE A 43 6.12 4.58 11.20
C ILE A 43 5.69 4.94 9.77
N LEU A 44 6.34 4.35 8.75
CA LEU A 44 5.99 4.58 7.35
C LEU A 44 4.55 4.17 7.05
N ASN A 45 4.09 3.03 7.57
CA ASN A 45 2.71 2.57 7.39
C ASN A 45 1.71 3.50 8.09
N ALA A 46 1.96 3.89 9.34
CA ALA A 46 1.09 4.82 10.06
C ALA A 46 1.01 6.19 9.37
N ASP A 47 2.12 6.64 8.80
CA ASP A 47 2.18 7.87 8.01
C ASP A 47 1.40 7.76 6.69
N ALA A 48 1.54 6.64 5.98
CA ALA A 48 0.78 6.36 4.76
C ALA A 48 -0.73 6.27 5.05
N GLU A 49 -1.14 5.60 6.13
CA GLU A 49 -2.53 5.51 6.57
C GLU A 49 -3.14 6.89 6.86
N ARG A 50 -2.43 7.76 7.59
CA ARG A 50 -2.92 9.14 7.84
C ARG A 50 -3.14 9.91 6.55
N ARG A 51 -2.21 9.85 5.61
CA ARG A 51 -2.31 10.60 4.34
C ARG A 51 -3.34 10.01 3.40
N ALA A 52 -3.50 8.69 3.40
CA ALA A 52 -4.62 8.03 2.72
C ALA A 52 -5.96 8.54 3.26
N ALA A 53 -6.11 8.68 4.58
CA ALA A 53 -7.32 9.22 5.19
C ALA A 53 -7.56 10.69 4.82
N GLU A 54 -6.53 11.53 4.79
CA GLU A 54 -6.61 12.92 4.31
C GLU A 54 -7.11 12.99 2.86
N ARG A 55 -6.50 12.21 1.96
CA ARG A 55 -6.91 12.15 0.55
C ARG A 55 -8.32 11.61 0.35
N MET A 56 -8.76 10.70 1.22
CA MET A 56 -10.14 10.19 1.20
C MET A 56 -11.14 11.27 1.64
N ALA A 57 -10.77 12.11 2.60
CA ALA A 57 -11.60 13.23 3.06
C ALA A 57 -11.79 14.30 1.97
N ASP A 58 -10.81 14.47 1.08
CA ASP A 58 -10.88 15.41 -0.06
C ASP A 58 -11.92 15.00 -1.12
N LEU A 59 -12.49 13.79 -1.05
CA LEU A 59 -13.54 13.33 -1.98
C LEU A 59 -14.91 13.97 -1.73
N GLY A 60 -15.08 14.71 -0.63
CA GLY A 60 -16.34 15.36 -0.23
C GLY A 60 -17.15 14.54 0.78
N GLU A 61 -18.34 15.05 1.14
CA GLU A 61 -19.16 14.48 2.23
C GLU A 61 -19.84 13.15 1.84
N GLU A 62 -20.22 12.97 0.58
CA GLU A 62 -20.90 11.77 0.07
C GLU A 62 -20.30 11.28 -1.26
N PRO A 63 -19.06 10.76 -1.24
CA PRO A 63 -18.44 10.23 -2.45
C PRO A 63 -19.14 8.97 -2.92
N SER A 64 -19.25 8.80 -4.25
CA SER A 64 -19.85 7.59 -4.82
C SER A 64 -19.03 6.35 -4.48
N PRO A 65 -19.64 5.15 -4.42
CA PRO A 65 -18.91 3.90 -4.20
C PRO A 65 -17.77 3.70 -5.21
N ARG A 66 -18.00 4.10 -6.46
CA ARG A 66 -16.99 4.10 -7.51
C ARG A 66 -15.79 4.99 -7.16
N ALA A 67 -16.04 6.22 -6.72
CA ALA A 67 -14.99 7.16 -6.34
C ALA A 67 -14.16 6.64 -5.15
N LEU A 68 -14.83 6.03 -4.17
CA LEU A 68 -14.17 5.40 -3.02
C LEU A 68 -13.29 4.22 -3.44
N VAL A 69 -13.81 3.30 -4.27
CA VAL A 69 -13.01 2.17 -4.79
C VAL A 69 -11.79 2.69 -5.56
N ARG A 70 -11.99 3.70 -6.41
CA ARG A 70 -10.89 4.32 -7.16
C ARG A 70 -9.83 4.91 -6.24
N ALA A 71 -10.23 5.69 -5.25
CA ALA A 71 -9.29 6.29 -4.30
C ALA A 71 -8.49 5.25 -3.53
N VAL A 72 -9.15 4.18 -3.06
CA VAL A 72 -8.49 3.06 -2.38
C VAL A 72 -7.45 2.38 -3.27
N LEU A 73 -7.79 2.06 -4.52
CA LEU A 73 -6.85 1.40 -5.44
C LEU A 73 -5.70 2.32 -5.86
N PHE A 74 -5.95 3.62 -6.01
CA PHE A 74 -4.93 4.60 -6.36
C PHE A 74 -3.90 4.81 -5.25
N GLU A 75 -4.32 4.65 -4.00
CA GLU A 75 -3.43 4.70 -2.85
C GLU A 75 -2.38 3.57 -2.87
N LEU A 76 -2.70 2.44 -3.50
CA LEU A 76 -1.77 1.33 -3.70
C LEU A 76 -0.79 1.56 -4.85
N LEU A 77 -0.94 2.61 -5.66
CA LEU A 77 -0.07 2.87 -6.80
C LEU A 77 1.06 3.85 -6.42
N PRO A 78 2.29 3.68 -6.95
CA PRO A 78 3.40 4.62 -6.72
C PRO A 78 3.21 5.89 -7.56
N LEU A 79 2.22 6.71 -7.21
CA LEU A 79 1.83 7.91 -7.96
C LEU A 79 2.62 9.17 -7.54
N ASP A 80 3.25 9.12 -6.37
CA ASP A 80 4.06 10.20 -5.80
C ASP A 80 5.29 9.62 -5.09
N ASP A 81 6.25 10.49 -4.73
CA ASP A 81 7.50 10.09 -4.10
C ASP A 81 7.28 9.34 -2.78
N GLU A 82 6.23 9.69 -2.05
CA GLU A 82 5.90 9.14 -0.74
C GLU A 82 5.41 7.68 -0.84
N ARG A 83 4.43 7.42 -1.72
CA ARG A 83 3.95 6.06 -2.01
C ARG A 83 5.05 5.22 -2.63
N ARG A 84 5.87 5.83 -3.50
CA ARG A 84 7.03 5.18 -4.10
C ARG A 84 8.04 4.74 -3.04
N GLU A 85 8.39 5.61 -2.09
CA GLU A 85 9.31 5.28 -1.01
C GLU A 85 8.77 4.15 -0.13
N THR A 86 7.50 4.23 0.27
CA THR A 86 6.84 3.19 1.07
C THR A 86 6.93 1.83 0.35
N GLN A 87 6.57 1.77 -0.93
CA GLN A 87 6.61 0.53 -1.71
C GLN A 87 8.02 -0.03 -1.91
N ILE A 88 9.02 0.81 -2.13
CA ILE A 88 10.42 0.35 -2.24
C ILE A 88 10.87 -0.26 -0.92
N VAL A 89 10.50 0.35 0.21
CA VAL A 89 10.82 -0.21 1.52
C VAL A 89 10.14 -1.56 1.71
N HIS A 90 8.84 -1.69 1.41
CA HIS A 90 8.11 -2.96 1.44
C HIS A 90 8.75 -4.03 0.54
N ALA A 91 9.11 -3.68 -0.70
CA ALA A 91 9.78 -4.58 -1.64
C ALA A 91 11.11 -5.07 -1.08
N ALA A 92 11.86 -4.20 -0.40
CA ALA A 92 13.12 -4.59 0.21
C ALA A 92 12.92 -5.57 1.39
N TYR A 93 11.80 -5.49 2.12
CA TYR A 93 11.45 -6.46 3.18
C TYR A 93 10.84 -7.75 2.67
N PHE A 94 10.45 -7.84 1.39
CA PHE A 94 9.65 -8.95 0.89
C PHE A 94 10.28 -10.33 1.19
N ILE A 95 11.58 -10.50 0.91
CA ILE A 95 12.30 -11.75 1.20
C ILE A 95 12.30 -12.05 2.71
N ARG A 96 12.39 -11.02 3.56
CA ARG A 96 12.37 -11.18 5.01
C ARG A 96 11.00 -11.62 5.51
N PHE A 97 9.92 -11.05 4.98
CA PHE A 97 8.56 -11.51 5.26
C PHE A 97 8.34 -12.98 4.87
N LEU A 98 9.01 -13.47 3.83
CA LEU A 98 8.91 -14.87 3.42
C LEU A 98 9.78 -15.82 4.25
N THR A 99 10.86 -15.33 4.86
CA THR A 99 11.88 -16.16 5.51
C THR A 99 11.89 -16.05 7.04
N ASP A 100 11.23 -15.03 7.61
CA ASP A 100 11.03 -14.86 9.05
C ASP A 100 9.58 -15.10 9.47
N PRO A 101 9.26 -16.24 10.11
CA PRO A 101 7.94 -16.49 10.64
C PRO A 101 7.44 -15.39 11.60
N ALA A 102 8.32 -14.74 12.36
CA ALA A 102 7.94 -13.68 13.29
C ALA A 102 7.49 -12.40 12.55
N MET A 103 8.05 -12.11 11.37
CA MET A 103 7.60 -11.00 10.53
C MET A 103 6.42 -11.38 9.64
N ALA A 104 6.34 -12.65 9.22
CA ALA A 104 5.25 -13.16 8.40
C ALA A 104 3.93 -13.24 9.17
N THR A 105 3.96 -13.62 10.44
CA THR A 105 2.78 -13.94 11.25
C THR A 105 1.81 -12.77 11.36
N PRO A 106 2.23 -11.53 11.68
CA PRO A 106 1.32 -10.38 11.69
C PRO A 106 0.66 -10.16 10.32
N VAL A 107 1.42 -10.23 9.22
CA VAL A 107 0.90 -9.97 7.86
C VAL A 107 -0.05 -11.09 7.39
N ARG A 108 0.30 -12.35 7.68
CA ARG A 108 -0.49 -13.53 7.29
C ARG A 108 -1.80 -13.64 8.06
N ASP A 109 -1.75 -13.33 9.35
CA ASP A 109 -2.89 -13.49 10.25
C ASP A 109 -3.75 -12.21 10.32
N SER A 110 -3.28 -11.11 9.72
CA SER A 110 -4.08 -9.91 9.50
C SER A 110 -5.23 -10.19 8.52
N PRO A 111 -6.45 -9.75 8.83
CA PRO A 111 -7.53 -9.74 7.85
C PRO A 111 -7.09 -8.99 6.58
N HIS A 112 -7.59 -9.43 5.42
CA HIS A 112 -7.48 -8.67 4.17
C HIS A 112 -8.39 -7.43 4.23
N ALA A 113 -8.14 -6.53 5.18
CA ALA A 113 -8.99 -5.39 5.51
C ALA A 113 -9.27 -4.51 4.29
N LEU A 114 -8.28 -4.41 3.39
CA LEU A 114 -8.42 -3.67 2.15
C LEU A 114 -9.36 -4.35 1.15
N GLU A 115 -9.26 -5.67 0.99
CA GLU A 115 -10.18 -6.43 0.14
C GLU A 115 -11.60 -6.39 0.71
N GLU A 116 -11.75 -6.50 2.02
CA GLU A 116 -13.07 -6.39 2.68
C GLU A 116 -13.65 -4.98 2.56
N LEU A 117 -12.82 -3.93 2.65
CA LEU A 117 -13.24 -2.55 2.37
C LEU A 117 -13.73 -2.42 0.93
N VAL A 118 -12.94 -2.83 -0.06
CA VAL A 118 -13.34 -2.75 -1.47
C VAL A 118 -14.60 -3.60 -1.72
N ALA A 119 -14.69 -4.81 -1.17
CA ALA A 119 -15.86 -5.66 -1.30
C ALA A 119 -17.11 -5.01 -0.68
N SER A 120 -16.97 -4.30 0.44
CA SER A 120 -18.07 -3.56 1.05
C SER A 120 -18.58 -2.43 0.16
N LEU A 121 -17.67 -1.71 -0.51
CA LEU A 121 -18.01 -0.64 -1.44
C LEU A 121 -18.68 -1.19 -2.71
N LEU A 122 -18.22 -2.33 -3.21
CA LEU A 122 -18.85 -3.02 -4.34
C LEU A 122 -20.28 -3.47 -3.99
N ARG A 123 -20.49 -4.08 -2.81
CA ARG A 123 -21.83 -4.43 -2.31
C ARG A 123 -22.73 -3.21 -2.15
N HIS A 124 -22.19 -2.09 -1.69
CA HIS A 124 -22.93 -0.84 -1.60
C HIS A 124 -23.33 -0.34 -3.00
N GLY A 125 -22.41 -0.38 -3.98
CA GLY A 125 -22.71 -0.09 -5.38
C GLY A 125 -23.77 -1.01 -5.98
N GLN A 126 -23.80 -2.30 -5.62
CA GLN A 126 -24.85 -3.24 -6.03
C GLN A 126 -26.22 -2.83 -5.47
N ALA A 127 -26.29 -2.43 -4.20
CA ALA A 127 -27.53 -1.96 -3.58
C ALA A 127 -28.07 -0.67 -4.23
N LEU A 128 -27.18 0.15 -4.79
CA LEU A 128 -27.53 1.36 -5.55
C LEU A 128 -27.77 1.11 -7.05
N GLY A 129 -27.63 -0.13 -7.53
CA GLY A 129 -27.75 -0.47 -8.95
C GLY A 129 -26.61 0.04 -9.84
N GLN A 130 -25.49 0.45 -9.24
CA GLN A 130 -24.30 0.99 -9.93
C GLN A 130 -23.28 -0.09 -10.31
N VAL A 131 -23.37 -1.26 -9.67
CA VAL A 131 -22.54 -2.45 -9.91
C VAL A 131 -23.46 -3.60 -10.32
N HIS A 132 -22.97 -4.48 -11.19
CA HIS A 132 -23.71 -5.68 -11.60
C HIS A 132 -24.14 -6.52 -10.38
N ALA A 133 -25.44 -6.82 -10.28
CA ALA A 133 -26.00 -7.58 -9.15
C ALA A 133 -25.43 -9.01 -9.05
N ASP A 134 -25.06 -9.61 -10.18
CA ASP A 134 -24.53 -10.99 -10.25
C ASP A 134 -23.00 -11.07 -10.02
N LEU A 135 -22.33 -9.93 -9.81
CA LEU A 135 -20.90 -9.89 -9.53
C LEU A 135 -20.60 -10.46 -8.14
N ASP A 136 -19.62 -11.35 -8.04
CA ASP A 136 -19.03 -11.73 -6.76
C ASP A 136 -18.14 -10.59 -6.25
N ALA A 137 -18.70 -9.76 -5.37
CA ALA A 137 -18.00 -8.59 -4.81
C ALA A 137 -16.72 -8.96 -4.05
N ARG A 138 -16.64 -10.15 -3.44
CA ARG A 138 -15.44 -10.56 -2.69
C ARG A 138 -14.33 -10.97 -3.64
N ALA A 139 -14.65 -11.80 -4.64
CA ALA A 139 -13.69 -12.22 -5.64
C ALA A 139 -13.18 -11.04 -6.48
N GLU A 140 -14.08 -10.13 -6.88
CA GLU A 140 -13.71 -8.95 -7.65
C GLU A 140 -12.82 -7.99 -6.83
N ALA A 141 -13.15 -7.76 -5.56
CA ALA A 141 -12.33 -6.93 -4.68
C ALA A 141 -10.90 -7.48 -4.52
N ALA A 142 -10.76 -8.80 -4.30
CA ALA A 142 -9.47 -9.46 -4.22
C ALA A 142 -8.67 -9.28 -5.52
N PHE A 143 -9.33 -9.44 -6.68
CA PHE A 143 -8.69 -9.24 -7.99
C PHE A 143 -8.23 -7.80 -8.22
N LEU A 144 -9.07 -6.81 -7.88
CA LEU A 144 -8.74 -5.39 -8.04
C LEU A 144 -7.56 -4.98 -7.15
N VAL A 145 -7.55 -5.40 -5.87
CA VAL A 145 -6.45 -5.12 -4.94
C VAL A 145 -5.16 -5.77 -5.41
N ALA A 146 -5.21 -7.06 -5.78
CA ALA A 146 -4.04 -7.78 -6.30
C ALA A 146 -3.54 -7.15 -7.62
N GLY A 147 -4.45 -6.69 -8.48
CA GLY A 147 -4.12 -5.98 -9.71
C GLY A 147 -3.38 -4.67 -9.44
N ALA A 148 -3.85 -3.84 -8.51
CA ALA A 148 -3.18 -2.61 -8.12
C ALA A 148 -1.78 -2.87 -7.53
N GLN A 149 -1.64 -3.89 -6.68
CA GLN A 149 -0.34 -4.32 -6.15
C GLN A 149 0.59 -4.83 -7.27
N GLY A 150 0.06 -5.59 -8.23
CA GLY A 150 0.80 -6.09 -9.39
C GLY A 150 1.30 -5.00 -10.34
N LEU A 151 0.69 -3.81 -10.32
CA LEU A 151 1.15 -2.65 -11.08
C LEU A 151 2.30 -1.90 -10.40
N GLN A 152 2.60 -2.16 -9.13
CA GLN A 152 3.69 -1.48 -8.42
C GLN A 152 5.06 -1.76 -9.04
N PRO A 153 5.50 -3.02 -9.24
CA PRO A 153 6.82 -3.30 -9.81
C PRO A 153 7.06 -2.68 -11.20
N PRO A 154 6.17 -2.80 -12.20
CA PRO A 154 6.42 -2.20 -13.52
C PRO A 154 6.46 -0.67 -13.47
N VAL A 155 5.74 0.00 -12.57
CA VAL A 155 5.87 1.46 -12.40
C VAL A 155 7.19 1.82 -11.71
N LEU A 156 7.57 1.10 -10.64
CA LEU A 156 8.85 1.34 -9.93
C LEU A 156 10.08 1.15 -10.82
N LEU A 157 10.02 0.18 -11.74
CA LEU A 157 11.05 -0.13 -12.73
C LEU A 157 11.01 0.79 -13.96
N GLY A 158 10.03 1.69 -14.06
CA GLY A 158 9.86 2.60 -15.19
C GLY A 158 9.38 1.93 -16.48
N GLN A 159 8.84 0.71 -16.40
CA GLN A 159 8.19 0.04 -17.52
C GLN A 159 6.84 0.68 -17.84
N TYR A 160 6.10 1.09 -16.80
CA TYR A 160 4.85 1.84 -16.91
C TYR A 160 5.00 3.24 -16.33
N THR A 161 4.31 4.20 -16.94
CA THR A 161 4.12 5.52 -16.34
C THR A 161 3.04 5.44 -15.26
N ALA A 162 3.06 6.39 -14.31
CA ALA A 162 1.98 6.53 -13.33
C ALA A 162 0.61 6.65 -14.02
N GLN A 163 0.54 7.47 -15.08
CA GLN A 163 -0.68 7.64 -15.89
C GLN A 163 -1.18 6.30 -16.48
N HIS A 164 -0.27 5.49 -17.03
CA HIS A 164 -0.67 4.21 -17.61
C HIS A 164 -1.24 3.25 -16.54
N ALA A 165 -0.65 3.23 -15.35
CA ALA A 165 -1.17 2.42 -14.24
C ALA A 165 -2.55 2.90 -13.77
N THR A 166 -2.76 4.22 -13.66
CA THR A 166 -4.08 4.76 -13.32
C THR A 166 -5.13 4.46 -14.38
N ASP A 167 -4.78 4.54 -15.67
CA ASP A 167 -5.69 4.22 -16.78
C ASP A 167 -6.10 2.73 -16.77
N LEU A 168 -5.18 1.83 -16.42
CA LEU A 168 -5.47 0.40 -16.30
C LEU A 168 -6.43 0.10 -15.14
N ILE A 169 -6.25 0.78 -13.99
CA ILE A 169 -7.17 0.65 -12.87
C ILE A 169 -8.54 1.22 -13.22
N ASP A 170 -8.60 2.44 -13.77
CA ASP A 170 -9.85 3.08 -14.17
C ASP A 170 -10.64 2.20 -15.15
N ARG A 171 -9.96 1.58 -16.13
CA ARG A 171 -10.57 0.63 -17.06
C ARG A 171 -11.21 -0.58 -16.37
N GLN A 172 -10.59 -1.12 -15.31
CA GLN A 172 -11.18 -2.26 -14.59
C GLN A 172 -12.34 -1.81 -13.70
N ILE A 173 -12.23 -0.63 -13.07
CA ILE A 173 -13.35 -0.06 -12.32
C ILE A 173 -14.54 0.18 -13.26
N ASP A 174 -14.33 0.69 -14.48
CA ASP A 174 -15.40 0.89 -15.48
C ASP A 174 -16.12 -0.41 -15.87
N ARG A 175 -15.41 -1.54 -15.90
CA ARG A 175 -16.02 -2.86 -16.14
C ARG A 175 -16.95 -3.29 -15.01
N VAL A 176 -16.62 -2.90 -13.78
CA VAL A 176 -17.37 -3.27 -12.57
C VAL A 176 -18.53 -2.29 -12.33
N PHE A 177 -18.34 -1.03 -12.70
CA PHE A 177 -19.30 0.07 -12.62
C PHE A 177 -19.73 0.50 -14.05
N PRO A 178 -20.58 -0.29 -14.73
CA PRO A 178 -20.91 -0.13 -16.15
C PRO A 178 -21.73 1.15 -16.48
N GLY A 179 -22.06 1.99 -15.51
CA GLY A 179 -22.78 3.23 -15.76
C GLY A 179 -22.96 4.13 -14.53
N THR A 180 -22.16 5.19 -14.48
CA THR A 180 -22.65 6.55 -14.20
C THR A 180 -22.75 7.28 -15.53
#